data_AF-A0A9W9TK81-F1
#
_entry.id   AF-A0A9W9TK81-F1
#
_cell.length_a   1.000
_cell.length_b   1.000
_cell.length_c   1.000
_cell.angle_alpha   90.00
_cell.angle_beta   90.00
_cell.angle_gamma   90.00
#
_symmetry.space_group_name_H-M   'P 1'
#
loop_
_entity.id
_entity.type
_entity.pdbx_description
1 polymer ?
#
loop_
_entity_poly.entity_id
_entity_poly.type
_entity_poly.pdbx_seq_one_letter_code
_entity_poly.pdbx_strand_id
1 'polypeptide(L)'
;MPGQKINPANRSLLGLFKEVFNWYPSAYPAEERKLLFKLDISILVFACLCFFVKYLDQTNISNAYTSGLKEDFQLNGDQLNYFNVCYYTAYVVFQVPGLLLMSRPRLARWLLPTLEVLWGICTFGQSRVTNVNQLYALRFLVGMFEAPVFAGTHFILGSWYSGSELFKRAGVWFVCNPLGSMVSGYLQAAAYTNLSGVGGMPGWRWLFIIDGIFTLPVALIGFLIFPGIPDSPRPFYLTANDIALAKERVRLAKIRRPTKLGLDVFTRSLKRWHIWVFITCYA
;
A
#
# COMPACT_ATOMS: atom_id res chain seq x y z
N MET A 1 -19.68 -8.74 31.74
CA MET A 1 -18.76 -9.26 32.76
C MET A 1 -17.66 -8.23 32.98
N PRO A 2 -17.35 -7.88 34.24
CA PRO A 2 -16.64 -6.66 34.60
C PRO A 2 -15.17 -6.72 34.19
N GLY A 3 -14.65 -5.57 33.75
CA GLY A 3 -13.30 -5.40 33.23
C GLY A 3 -12.24 -5.76 34.25
N GLN A 4 -11.45 -6.79 33.91
CA GLN A 4 -10.23 -7.12 34.60
C GLN A 4 -9.19 -6.03 34.27
N LYS A 5 -9.07 -5.03 35.16
CA LYS A 5 -7.94 -4.08 35.14
C LYS A 5 -6.68 -4.86 35.47
N ILE A 6 -5.95 -5.30 34.44
CA ILE A 6 -4.67 -5.98 34.59
C ILE A 6 -3.63 -4.93 35.03
N ASN A 7 -3.03 -5.18 36.18
CA ASN A 7 -2.07 -4.33 36.89
C ASN A 7 -0.84 -4.03 35.99
N PRO A 8 -0.47 -2.77 35.70
CA PRO A 8 0.55 -2.42 34.71
C PRO A 8 2.01 -2.69 35.15
N ALA A 9 2.25 -3.13 36.39
CA ALA A 9 3.58 -3.09 37.01
C ALA A 9 4.44 -4.37 36.89
N ASN A 10 3.99 -5.43 36.23
CA ASN A 10 4.77 -6.68 36.15
C ASN A 10 4.67 -7.38 34.78
N ARG A 11 4.90 -6.65 33.69
CA ARG A 11 4.99 -7.23 32.36
C ARG A 11 6.43 -7.72 32.12
N SER A 12 6.67 -9.02 32.34
CA SER A 12 7.86 -9.68 31.82
C SER A 12 7.98 -9.40 30.31
N LEU A 13 9.18 -9.11 29.81
CA LEU A 13 9.46 -8.91 28.38
C LEU A 13 8.86 -10.03 27.52
N LEU A 14 8.96 -11.28 28.00
CA LEU A 14 8.38 -12.45 27.34
C LEU A 14 6.84 -12.42 27.31
N GLY A 15 6.20 -11.87 28.34
CA GLY A 15 4.74 -11.67 28.38
C GLY A 15 4.28 -10.61 27.38
N LEU A 16 5.03 -9.51 27.25
CA LEU A 16 4.81 -8.49 26.22
C LEU A 16 5.03 -9.05 24.82
N PHE A 17 6.10 -9.82 24.59
CA PHE A 17 6.33 -10.51 23.32
C PHE A 17 5.18 -11.45 22.98
N LYS A 18 4.73 -12.28 23.93
CA LYS A 18 3.61 -13.19 23.73
C LYS A 18 2.30 -12.46 23.45
N GLU A 19 2.07 -11.31 24.09
CA GLU A 19 0.92 -10.44 23.80
C GLU A 19 1.01 -9.80 22.41
N VAL A 20 2.19 -9.35 21.98
CA VAL A 20 2.42 -8.78 20.63
C VAL A 20 2.12 -9.82 19.56
N PHE A 21 2.63 -11.06 19.71
CA PHE A 21 2.38 -12.17 18.79
C PHE A 21 1.00 -12.83 18.95
N ASN A 22 0.20 -12.45 19.96
CA ASN A 22 -1.18 -12.92 20.09
C ASN A 22 -2.08 -12.23 19.05
N TRP A 23 -2.25 -12.90 17.91
CA TRP A 23 -2.96 -12.38 16.74
C TRP A 23 -4.49 -12.34 16.92
N TYR A 24 -5.03 -13.29 17.69
CA TYR A 24 -6.45 -13.37 18.06
C TYR A 24 -6.58 -13.58 19.58
N PRO A 25 -6.72 -12.52 20.38
CA PRO A 25 -6.90 -12.65 21.82
C PRO A 25 -8.06 -13.58 22.17
N SER A 26 -7.81 -14.58 23.02
CA SER A 26 -8.83 -15.54 23.50
C SER A 26 -10.00 -14.90 24.24
N ALA A 27 -9.86 -13.63 24.63
CA ALA A 27 -10.90 -12.82 25.26
C ALA A 27 -12.05 -12.46 24.30
N TYR A 28 -11.84 -12.54 22.98
CA TYR A 28 -12.88 -12.25 22.00
C TYR A 28 -13.82 -13.44 21.77
N PRO A 29 -15.14 -13.20 21.61
CA PRO A 29 -16.10 -14.21 21.17
C PRO A 29 -15.66 -14.94 19.89
N ALA A 30 -16.06 -16.20 19.74
CA ALA A 30 -15.68 -17.04 18.59
C ALA A 30 -16.06 -16.41 17.24
N GLU A 31 -17.21 -15.71 17.18
CA GLU A 31 -17.68 -15.01 15.98
C GLU A 31 -16.81 -13.79 15.62
N GLU A 32 -16.31 -13.06 16.63
CA GLU A 32 -15.40 -11.92 16.42
C GLU A 32 -14.03 -12.39 15.91
N ARG A 33 -13.54 -13.54 16.38
CA ARG A 33 -12.29 -14.16 15.90
C ARG A 33 -12.40 -14.63 14.45
N LYS A 34 -13.52 -15.26 14.07
CA LYS A 34 -13.78 -15.65 12.67
C LYS A 34 -13.85 -14.42 11.76
N LEU A 35 -14.51 -13.36 12.20
CA LEU A 35 -14.56 -12.08 11.48
C LEU A 35 -13.16 -11.49 11.28
N LEU A 36 -12.36 -11.40 12.34
CA LEU A 36 -10.98 -10.90 12.25
C LEU A 36 -10.13 -11.74 11.28
N PHE A 37 -10.27 -13.06 11.28
CA PHE A 37 -9.54 -13.93 10.36
C PHE A 37 -9.93 -13.70 8.89
N LYS A 38 -11.23 -13.54 8.61
CA LYS A 38 -11.70 -13.17 7.26
C LYS A 38 -11.15 -11.80 6.84
N LEU A 39 -11.13 -10.82 7.75
CA LEU A 39 -10.59 -9.49 7.49
C LEU A 39 -9.08 -9.53 7.25
N ASP A 40 -8.34 -10.35 8.00
CA ASP A 40 -6.89 -10.48 7.86
C ASP A 40 -6.52 -11.14 6.53
N ILE A 41 -7.20 -12.22 6.14
CA ILE A 41 -6.98 -12.84 4.83
C ILE A 41 -7.34 -11.87 3.69
N SER A 42 -8.37 -11.06 3.86
CA SER A 42 -8.83 -10.20 2.78
C SER A 42 -8.06 -8.88 2.68
N ILE A 43 -8.11 -8.09 3.74
CA ILE A 43 -7.54 -6.74 3.77
C ILE A 43 -6.03 -6.82 3.95
N LEU A 44 -5.55 -7.58 4.94
CA LEU A 44 -4.12 -7.56 5.28
C LEU A 44 -3.28 -8.24 4.21
N VAL A 45 -3.66 -9.42 3.71
CA VAL A 45 -2.89 -10.08 2.63
C VAL A 45 -2.87 -9.21 1.38
N PHE A 46 -4.01 -8.66 0.96
CA PHE A 46 -4.05 -7.76 -0.20
C PHE A 46 -3.21 -6.50 0.02
N ALA A 47 -3.33 -5.85 1.17
CA ALA A 47 -2.54 -4.69 1.56
C ALA A 47 -1.03 -4.97 1.55
N CYS A 48 -0.62 -6.12 2.06
CA CYS A 48 0.76 -6.58 2.08
C CYS A 48 1.27 -6.85 0.66
N LEU A 49 0.47 -7.48 -0.20
CA LEU A 49 0.82 -7.72 -1.60
C LEU A 49 0.96 -6.42 -2.38
N CYS A 50 0.00 -5.50 -2.29
CA CYS A 50 0.10 -4.18 -2.92
C CYS A 50 1.36 -3.44 -2.46
N PHE A 51 1.64 -3.45 -1.16
CA PHE A 51 2.83 -2.78 -0.63
C PHE A 51 4.13 -3.47 -1.05
N PHE A 52 4.14 -4.80 -1.12
CA PHE A 52 5.27 -5.57 -1.62
C PHE A 52 5.59 -5.23 -3.08
N VAL A 53 4.58 -5.27 -3.95
CA VAL A 53 4.73 -4.92 -5.38
C VAL A 53 5.13 -3.45 -5.53
N LYS A 54 4.61 -2.56 -4.67
CA LYS A 54 4.96 -1.14 -4.65
C LYS A 54 6.48 -0.90 -4.53
N TYR A 55 7.11 -1.51 -3.53
CA TYR A 55 8.57 -1.38 -3.37
C TYR A 55 9.35 -2.15 -4.43
N LEU A 56 8.74 -3.19 -5.01
CA LEU A 56 9.32 -3.90 -6.13
C LEU A 56 9.53 -2.94 -7.31
N ASP A 57 8.50 -2.21 -7.77
CA ASP A 57 8.62 -1.25 -8.88
C ASP A 57 9.53 -0.04 -8.55
N GLN A 58 9.45 0.49 -7.33
CA GLN A 58 10.31 1.61 -6.91
C GLN A 58 11.80 1.20 -6.87
N THR A 59 12.10 -0.02 -6.49
CA THR A 59 13.50 -0.52 -6.49
C THR A 59 13.92 -0.91 -7.92
N ASN A 60 12.98 -1.43 -8.71
CA ASN A 60 13.22 -1.85 -10.09
C ASN A 60 13.78 -0.73 -10.98
N ILE A 61 13.41 0.55 -10.80
CA ILE A 61 13.95 1.63 -11.64
C ILE A 61 15.45 1.88 -11.39
N SER A 62 15.87 1.89 -10.13
CA SER A 62 17.28 2.06 -9.75
C SER A 62 18.10 0.86 -10.22
N ASN A 63 17.50 -0.32 -10.15
CA ASN A 63 18.05 -1.56 -10.66
C ASN A 63 18.15 -1.55 -12.20
N ALA A 64 17.08 -1.21 -12.91
CA ALA A 64 17.08 -1.07 -14.36
C ALA A 64 18.11 -0.05 -14.85
N TYR A 65 18.28 1.06 -14.13
CA TYR A 65 19.28 2.08 -14.42
C TYR A 65 20.71 1.55 -14.43
N THR A 66 21.05 0.66 -13.48
CA THR A 66 22.38 0.05 -13.38
C THR A 66 22.57 -1.17 -14.29
N SER A 67 21.48 -1.75 -14.82
CA SER A 67 21.49 -2.97 -15.65
C SER A 67 21.40 -2.73 -17.16
N GLY A 68 21.62 -1.50 -17.65
CA GLY A 68 21.67 -1.22 -19.09
C GLY A 68 20.77 -0.10 -19.59
N LEU A 69 19.83 0.42 -18.77
CA LEU A 69 18.96 1.53 -19.20
C LEU A 69 19.77 2.81 -19.47
N LYS A 70 20.84 3.04 -18.70
CA LYS A 70 21.74 4.19 -18.88
C LYS A 70 22.47 4.12 -20.22
N GLU A 71 22.96 2.93 -20.57
CA GLU A 71 23.72 2.67 -21.79
C GLU A 71 22.82 2.72 -23.04
N ASP A 72 21.61 2.16 -22.96
CA ASP A 72 20.65 2.12 -24.07
C ASP A 72 20.16 3.52 -24.48
N PHE A 73 19.98 4.42 -23.51
CA PHE A 73 19.46 5.77 -23.75
C PHE A 73 20.53 6.87 -23.65
N GLN A 74 21.80 6.50 -23.49
CA GLN A 74 22.93 7.42 -23.30
C GLN A 74 22.64 8.47 -22.21
N LEU A 75 22.10 8.01 -21.08
CA LEU A 75 21.64 8.89 -20.01
C LEU A 75 22.83 9.45 -19.21
N ASN A 76 22.84 10.77 -19.03
CA ASN A 76 23.77 11.43 -18.11
C ASN A 76 23.38 11.14 -16.65
N GLY A 77 24.35 11.14 -15.73
CA GLY A 77 24.20 10.67 -14.34
C GLY A 77 23.00 11.23 -13.56
N ASP A 78 22.58 12.46 -13.85
CA ASP A 78 21.49 13.15 -13.14
C ASP A 78 20.08 12.71 -13.58
N GLN A 79 19.94 11.96 -14.67
CA GLN A 79 18.61 11.58 -15.20
C GLN A 79 17.84 10.61 -14.30
N LEU A 80 18.55 9.78 -13.53
CA LEU A 80 17.92 8.96 -12.48
C LEU A 80 17.25 9.84 -11.42
N ASN A 81 17.87 10.96 -11.06
CA ASN A 81 17.28 11.91 -10.13
C ASN A 81 16.02 12.53 -10.74
N TYR A 82 16.06 12.96 -12.00
CA TYR A 82 14.88 13.49 -12.69
C TYR A 82 13.71 12.49 -12.74
N PHE A 83 13.96 11.18 -12.98
CA PHE A 83 12.89 10.18 -12.92
C PHE A 83 12.23 10.10 -11.53
N ASN A 84 13.04 10.11 -10.48
CA ASN A 84 12.56 10.10 -9.10
C ASN A 84 11.81 11.38 -8.76
N VAL A 85 12.28 12.55 -9.19
CA VAL A 85 11.60 13.83 -8.96
C VAL A 85 10.25 13.86 -9.66
N CYS A 86 10.15 13.41 -10.92
CA CYS A 86 8.86 13.32 -11.63
C CYS A 86 7.87 12.41 -10.90
N TYR A 87 8.36 11.25 -10.43
CA TYR A 87 7.59 10.29 -9.66
C TYR A 87 7.07 10.88 -8.34
N TYR A 88 7.97 11.42 -7.50
CA TYR A 88 7.61 11.97 -6.19
C TYR A 88 6.73 13.22 -6.31
N THR A 89 6.94 14.04 -7.35
CA THR A 89 6.08 15.21 -7.62
C THR A 89 4.64 14.78 -7.90
N ALA A 90 4.44 13.80 -8.78
CA ALA A 90 3.12 13.23 -9.01
C ALA A 90 2.55 12.63 -7.71
N TYR A 91 3.37 11.86 -6.99
CA TYR A 91 2.95 11.22 -5.74
C TYR A 91 2.40 12.23 -4.73
N VAL A 92 3.14 13.32 -4.44
CA VAL A 92 2.73 14.35 -3.48
C VAL A 92 1.44 15.05 -3.92
N VAL A 93 1.33 15.41 -5.20
CA VAL A 93 0.16 16.11 -5.74
C VAL A 93 -1.10 15.25 -5.67
N PHE A 94 -1.00 13.97 -6.04
CA PHE A 94 -2.15 13.07 -6.14
C PHE A 94 -2.46 12.32 -4.84
N GLN A 95 -1.58 12.36 -3.83
CA GLN A 95 -1.83 11.73 -2.53
C GLN A 95 -3.04 12.33 -1.82
N VAL A 96 -3.17 13.67 -1.81
CA VAL A 96 -4.29 14.36 -1.15
C VAL A 96 -5.63 14.10 -1.89
N PRO A 97 -5.74 14.33 -3.21
CA PRO A 97 -6.94 13.97 -3.96
C PRO A 97 -7.30 12.50 -3.83
N GLY A 98 -6.32 11.60 -3.97
CA GLY A 98 -6.54 10.16 -3.88
C GLY A 98 -7.12 9.73 -2.53
N LEU A 99 -6.61 10.28 -1.42
CA LEU A 99 -7.16 10.02 -0.09
C LEU A 99 -8.58 10.59 0.07
N LEU A 100 -8.86 11.77 -0.50
CA LEU A 100 -10.20 12.35 -0.49
C LEU A 100 -11.20 11.50 -1.27
N LEU A 101 -10.83 10.97 -2.43
CA LEU A 101 -11.67 10.05 -3.18
C LEU A 101 -11.88 8.74 -2.41
N MET A 102 -10.85 8.21 -1.74
CA MET A 102 -10.97 7.01 -0.92
C MET A 102 -11.87 7.18 0.30
N SER A 103 -12.01 8.39 0.84
CA SER A 103 -12.95 8.65 1.93
C SER A 103 -14.42 8.44 1.53
N ARG A 104 -14.73 8.35 0.22
CA ARG A 104 -16.09 8.15 -0.29
C ARG A 104 -16.46 6.65 -0.25
N PRO A 105 -17.47 6.24 0.55
CA PRO A 105 -17.81 4.82 0.75
C PRO A 105 -18.19 4.06 -0.53
N ARG A 106 -18.76 4.75 -1.53
CA ARG A 106 -19.17 4.15 -2.80
C ARG A 106 -17.99 3.82 -3.72
N LEU A 107 -16.89 4.56 -3.61
CA LEU A 107 -15.74 4.45 -4.51
C LEU A 107 -14.58 3.68 -3.86
N ALA A 108 -14.50 3.66 -2.53
CA ALA A 108 -13.38 3.06 -1.80
C ALA A 108 -13.07 1.61 -2.20
N ARG A 109 -14.10 0.80 -2.50
CA ARG A 109 -13.91 -0.60 -2.93
C ARG A 109 -13.27 -0.74 -4.31
N TRP A 110 -13.66 0.10 -5.26
CA TRP A 110 -13.24 -0.03 -6.66
C TRP A 110 -11.99 0.78 -6.97
N LEU A 111 -11.77 1.87 -6.22
CA LEU A 111 -10.72 2.83 -6.50
C LEU A 111 -9.33 2.22 -6.36
N LEU A 112 -9.02 1.54 -5.25
CA LEU A 112 -7.70 0.93 -5.05
C LEU A 112 -7.37 -0.11 -6.12
N PRO A 113 -8.21 -1.14 -6.38
CA PRO A 113 -7.93 -2.10 -7.44
C PRO A 113 -7.84 -1.48 -8.85
N THR A 114 -8.64 -0.44 -9.15
CA THR A 114 -8.56 0.24 -10.45
C THR A 114 -7.25 0.98 -10.63
N LEU A 115 -6.78 1.66 -9.59
CA LEU A 115 -5.49 2.37 -9.63
C LEU A 115 -4.32 1.39 -9.77
N GLU A 116 -4.39 0.24 -9.09
CA GLU A 116 -3.42 -0.84 -9.21
C GLU A 116 -3.37 -1.43 -10.63
N VAL A 117 -4.52 -1.61 -11.29
CA VAL A 117 -4.55 -2.04 -12.70
C VAL A 117 -3.97 -0.98 -13.63
N LEU A 118 -4.36 0.29 -13.47
CA LEU A 118 -3.84 1.39 -14.30
C LEU A 118 -2.32 1.54 -14.13
N TRP A 119 -1.83 1.40 -12.90
CA TRP A 119 -0.41 1.35 -12.60
C TRP A 119 0.28 0.17 -13.28
N GLY A 120 -0.25 -1.06 -13.12
CA GLY A 120 0.30 -2.25 -13.79
C GLY A 120 0.38 -2.10 -15.31
N ILE A 121 -0.64 -1.51 -15.94
CA ILE A 121 -0.63 -1.21 -17.39
C ILE A 121 0.47 -0.20 -17.74
N CYS A 122 0.66 0.84 -16.93
CA CYS A 122 1.75 1.80 -17.13
C CYS A 122 3.12 1.14 -16.99
N THR A 123 3.30 0.21 -16.04
CA THR A 123 4.53 -0.57 -15.85
C THR A 123 4.82 -1.47 -17.05
N PHE A 124 3.81 -2.12 -17.63
CA PHE A 124 3.98 -2.80 -18.92
C PHE A 124 4.38 -1.84 -20.04
N GLY A 125 3.78 -0.65 -20.08
CA GLY A 125 4.12 0.41 -21.04
C GLY A 125 5.60 0.80 -20.96
N GLN A 126 6.19 0.82 -19.76
CA GLN A 126 7.62 1.17 -19.56
C GLN A 126 8.56 0.18 -20.26
N SER A 127 8.18 -1.10 -20.37
CA SER A 127 9.00 -2.11 -21.04
C SER A 127 9.20 -1.88 -22.55
N ARG A 128 8.30 -1.11 -23.19
CA ARG A 128 8.30 -0.86 -24.64
C ARG A 128 8.69 0.57 -25.02
N VAL A 129 9.21 1.34 -24.06
CA VAL A 129 9.63 2.71 -24.31
C VAL A 129 10.81 2.75 -25.27
N THR A 130 10.75 3.68 -26.22
CA THR A 130 11.82 3.98 -27.18
C THR A 130 12.41 5.38 -27.00
N ASN A 131 11.80 6.22 -26.15
CA ASN A 131 12.24 7.59 -25.89
C ASN A 131 12.28 7.91 -24.39
N VAL A 132 13.30 8.64 -23.94
CA VAL A 132 13.45 9.06 -22.53
C VAL A 132 12.24 9.88 -22.05
N ASN A 133 11.70 10.75 -22.91
CA ASN A 133 10.52 11.57 -22.59
C ASN A 133 9.26 10.73 -22.32
N GLN A 134 9.11 9.58 -22.99
CA GLN A 134 8.01 8.65 -22.71
C GLN A 134 8.20 7.99 -21.34
N LEU A 135 9.45 7.70 -20.96
CA LEU A 135 9.76 7.15 -19.63
C LEU A 135 9.42 8.16 -18.52
N TYR A 136 9.76 9.44 -18.69
CA TYR A 136 9.37 10.51 -17.76
C TYR A 136 7.84 10.61 -17.62
N ALA A 137 7.11 10.60 -18.75
CA ALA A 137 5.65 10.65 -18.73
C ALA A 137 5.02 9.43 -18.03
N LEU A 138 5.50 8.22 -18.33
CA LEU A 138 5.03 7.00 -17.68
C LEU A 138 5.35 7.01 -16.18
N ARG A 139 6.52 7.50 -15.77
CA ARG A 139 6.89 7.64 -14.35
C ARG A 139 5.98 8.60 -13.60
N PHE A 140 5.57 9.69 -14.25
CA PHE A 140 4.57 10.60 -13.68
C PHE A 140 3.21 9.91 -13.50
N LEU A 141 2.76 9.14 -14.50
CA LEU A 141 1.49 8.39 -14.43
C LEU A 141 1.53 7.31 -13.34
N VAL A 142 2.64 6.58 -13.24
CA VAL A 142 2.88 5.59 -12.17
C VAL A 142 2.78 6.27 -10.80
N GLY A 143 3.49 7.38 -10.57
CA GLY A 143 3.42 8.12 -9.32
C GLY A 143 2.02 8.64 -8.99
N MET A 144 1.25 9.05 -10.00
CA MET A 144 -0.15 9.48 -9.84
C MET A 144 -1.05 8.33 -9.37
N PHE A 145 -0.92 7.13 -9.94
CA PHE A 145 -1.75 5.98 -9.58
C PHE A 145 -1.34 5.33 -8.26
N GLU A 146 -0.05 5.38 -7.92
CA GLU A 146 0.51 4.78 -6.71
C GLU A 146 0.31 5.64 -5.44
N ALA A 147 0.11 6.96 -5.61
CA ALA A 147 -0.03 7.93 -4.52
C ALA A 147 -1.00 7.53 -3.38
N PRO A 148 -2.24 7.09 -3.67
CA PRO A 148 -3.21 6.77 -2.62
C PRO A 148 -3.00 5.39 -1.98
N VAL A 149 -2.16 4.51 -2.53
CA VAL A 149 -2.02 3.12 -2.05
C VAL A 149 -1.56 3.10 -0.59
N PHE A 150 -0.55 3.90 -0.23
CA PHE A 150 -0.02 3.95 1.14
C PHE A 150 -1.06 4.46 2.15
N ALA A 151 -1.52 5.71 1.94
CA ALA A 151 -2.42 6.39 2.86
C ALA A 151 -3.81 5.73 2.87
N GLY A 152 -4.22 5.21 1.73
CA GLY A 152 -5.47 4.51 1.53
C GLY A 152 -5.55 3.19 2.24
N THR A 153 -4.51 2.37 2.13
CA THR A 153 -4.42 1.10 2.84
C THR A 153 -4.44 1.32 4.36
N HIS A 154 -3.71 2.33 4.85
CA HIS A 154 -3.74 2.73 6.25
C HIS A 154 -5.13 3.19 6.71
N PHE A 155 -5.78 4.00 5.89
CA PHE A 155 -7.12 4.48 6.17
C PHE A 155 -8.14 3.33 6.27
N ILE A 156 -8.01 2.31 5.42
CA ILE A 156 -8.90 1.16 5.42
C ILE A 156 -8.60 0.24 6.60
N LEU A 157 -7.33 -0.05 6.90
CA LEU A 157 -6.97 -0.77 8.13
C LEU A 157 -7.53 -0.05 9.37
N GLY A 158 -7.39 1.28 9.46
CA GLY A 158 -7.94 2.07 10.57
C GLY A 158 -9.47 2.11 10.63
N SER A 159 -10.16 1.78 9.54
CA SER A 159 -11.63 1.74 9.50
C SER A 159 -12.20 0.41 9.98
N TRP A 160 -11.43 -0.68 9.90
CA TRP A 160 -11.88 -2.04 10.25
C TRP A 160 -11.34 -2.55 11.59
N TYR A 161 -10.13 -2.14 11.99
CA TYR A 161 -9.45 -2.64 13.17
C TYR A 161 -9.47 -1.66 14.34
N SER A 162 -9.50 -2.20 15.57
CA SER A 162 -9.32 -1.40 16.78
C SER A 162 -7.85 -0.96 16.95
N GLY A 163 -7.57 0.07 17.75
CA GLY A 163 -6.21 0.64 17.86
C GLY A 163 -5.13 -0.36 18.27
N SER A 164 -5.42 -1.27 19.21
CA SER A 164 -4.50 -2.33 19.65
C SER A 164 -4.24 -3.41 18.59
N GLU A 165 -5.22 -3.61 17.71
CA GLU A 165 -5.21 -4.57 16.60
C GLU A 165 -4.52 -4.00 15.36
N LEU A 166 -4.69 -2.69 15.13
CA LEU A 166 -4.14 -1.95 14.01
C LEU A 166 -2.61 -1.91 14.07
N PHE A 167 -2.04 -1.64 15.25
CA PHE A 167 -0.59 -1.52 15.41
C PHE A 167 0.16 -2.78 14.96
N LYS A 168 -0.33 -3.97 15.35
CA LYS A 168 0.28 -5.25 14.98
C LYS A 168 0.22 -5.51 13.48
N ARG A 169 -0.94 -5.24 12.87
CA ARG A 169 -1.21 -5.45 11.44
C ARG A 169 -0.46 -4.46 10.56
N ALA A 170 -0.42 -3.20 10.98
CA ALA A 170 0.39 -2.17 10.34
C ALA A 170 1.89 -2.51 10.41
N GLY A 171 2.35 -3.11 11.51
CA GLY A 171 3.71 -3.64 11.63
C GLY A 171 4.03 -4.72 10.58
N VAL A 172 3.16 -5.74 10.46
CA VAL A 172 3.33 -6.79 9.43
C VAL A 172 3.30 -6.21 8.03
N TRP A 173 2.38 -5.28 7.77
CA TRP A 173 2.33 -4.55 6.51
C TRP A 173 3.63 -3.80 6.21
N PHE A 174 4.23 -3.16 7.22
CA PHE A 174 5.48 -2.42 7.04
C PHE A 174 6.67 -3.32 6.72
N VAL A 175 6.69 -4.57 7.22
CA VAL A 175 7.74 -5.56 6.92
C VAL A 175 7.75 -5.95 5.43
N CYS A 176 6.65 -5.78 4.70
CA CYS A 176 6.63 -6.03 3.26
C CYS A 176 7.51 -5.05 2.45
N ASN A 177 7.86 -3.88 3.02
CA ASN A 177 8.76 -2.92 2.37
C ASN A 177 10.18 -3.49 2.12
N PRO A 178 10.95 -3.86 3.16
CA PRO A 178 12.28 -4.44 2.95
C PRO A 178 12.21 -5.76 2.17
N LEU A 179 11.12 -6.53 2.32
CA LEU A 179 10.92 -7.77 1.57
C LEU A 179 10.79 -7.50 0.06
N GLY A 180 10.00 -6.51 -0.35
CA GLY A 180 9.85 -6.12 -1.75
C GLY A 180 11.15 -5.61 -2.37
N SER A 181 11.86 -4.75 -1.63
CA SER A 181 13.17 -4.22 -2.07
C SER A 181 14.21 -5.34 -2.24
N MET A 182 14.25 -6.30 -1.30
CA MET A 182 15.14 -7.45 -1.37
C MET A 182 14.83 -8.36 -2.58
N VAL A 183 13.55 -8.68 -2.81
CA VAL A 183 13.14 -9.52 -3.95
C VAL A 183 13.40 -8.83 -5.28
N SER A 184 13.21 -7.51 -5.38
CA SER A 184 13.55 -6.74 -6.58
C SER A 184 15.03 -6.87 -6.97
N GLY A 185 15.94 -6.80 -6.01
CA GLY A 185 17.38 -7.00 -6.26
C GLY A 185 17.70 -8.40 -6.80
N TYR A 186 17.09 -9.45 -6.24
CA TYR A 186 17.25 -10.81 -6.75
C TYR A 186 16.64 -11.00 -8.15
N LEU A 187 15.46 -10.43 -8.40
CA LEU A 187 14.81 -10.46 -9.70
C LEU A 187 15.64 -9.74 -10.77
N GLN A 188 16.24 -8.60 -10.43
CA GLN A 188 17.15 -7.89 -11.31
C GLN A 188 18.38 -8.75 -11.65
N ALA A 189 19.04 -9.32 -10.65
CA ALA A 189 20.21 -10.17 -10.88
C ALA A 189 19.87 -11.38 -11.76
N ALA A 190 18.73 -12.02 -11.53
CA ALA A 190 18.23 -13.13 -12.34
C ALA A 190 17.88 -12.69 -13.78
N ALA A 191 17.25 -11.51 -13.94
CA ALA A 191 16.90 -10.96 -15.24
C ALA A 191 18.14 -10.57 -16.05
N TYR A 192 19.14 -9.98 -15.40
CA TYR A 192 20.39 -9.62 -16.05
C TYR A 192 21.20 -10.84 -16.48
N THR A 193 21.26 -11.89 -15.65
CA THR A 193 22.07 -13.09 -15.94
C THR A 193 21.41 -14.04 -16.94
N ASN A 194 20.10 -14.25 -16.86
CA ASN A 194 19.42 -15.29 -17.64
C ASN A 194 18.54 -14.76 -18.78
N LEU A 195 18.10 -13.51 -18.72
CA LEU A 195 17.13 -12.94 -19.66
C LEU A 195 17.72 -11.84 -20.57
N SER A 196 18.97 -11.44 -20.35
CA SER A 196 19.68 -10.54 -21.26
C SER A 196 19.86 -11.18 -22.63
N GLY A 197 19.26 -10.59 -23.67
CA GLY A 197 19.31 -11.09 -25.05
C GLY A 197 18.21 -12.09 -25.40
N VAL A 198 17.43 -12.57 -24.43
CA VAL A 198 16.25 -13.42 -24.70
C VAL A 198 15.19 -12.56 -25.38
N GLY A 199 14.80 -12.93 -26.60
CA GLY A 199 13.84 -12.17 -27.41
C GLY A 199 14.39 -10.86 -27.99
N GLY A 200 15.71 -10.67 -28.03
CA GLY A 200 16.36 -9.46 -28.56
C GLY A 200 16.15 -8.21 -27.70
N MET A 201 15.72 -8.38 -26.44
CA MET A 201 15.48 -7.29 -25.50
C MET A 201 16.54 -7.26 -24.39
N PRO A 202 16.96 -6.07 -23.93
CA PRO A 202 17.84 -5.91 -22.77
C PRO A 202 17.14 -6.34 -21.48
N GLY A 203 17.92 -6.86 -20.52
CA GLY A 203 17.41 -7.44 -19.27
C GLY A 203 16.54 -6.49 -18.43
N TRP A 204 16.77 -5.18 -18.52
CA TRP A 204 15.96 -4.18 -17.82
C TRP A 204 14.49 -4.14 -18.29
N ARG A 205 14.21 -4.44 -19.56
CA ARG A 205 12.84 -4.50 -20.08
C ARG A 205 12.07 -5.69 -19.52
N TRP A 206 12.77 -6.82 -19.36
CA TRP A 206 12.20 -8.02 -18.74
C TRP A 206 11.83 -7.77 -17.28
N LEU A 207 12.58 -6.95 -16.56
CA LEU A 207 12.25 -6.57 -15.18
C LEU A 207 10.88 -5.90 -15.09
N PHE A 208 10.60 -4.92 -15.97
CA PHE A 208 9.28 -4.26 -16.02
C PHE A 208 8.15 -5.18 -16.47
N ILE A 209 8.43 -6.14 -17.36
CA ILE A 209 7.43 -7.14 -17.78
C ILE A 209 7.08 -8.07 -16.62
N ILE A 210 8.09 -8.61 -15.92
CA ILE A 210 7.90 -9.52 -14.78
C ILE A 210 7.11 -8.80 -13.68
N ASP A 211 7.46 -7.55 -13.38
CA ASP A 211 6.77 -6.74 -12.39
C ASP A 211 5.29 -6.56 -12.75
N GLY A 212 4.99 -6.14 -13.99
CA GLY A 212 3.62 -6.02 -14.48
C GLY A 212 2.83 -7.35 -14.39
N ILE A 213 3.47 -8.49 -14.67
CA ILE A 213 2.86 -9.82 -14.55
C ILE A 213 2.52 -10.15 -13.09
N PHE A 214 3.30 -9.67 -12.11
CA PHE A 214 2.96 -9.82 -10.70
C PHE A 214 1.86 -8.84 -10.26
N THR A 215 1.90 -7.59 -10.72
CA THR A 215 0.95 -6.54 -10.33
C THR A 215 -0.47 -6.81 -10.82
N LEU A 216 -0.65 -7.26 -12.07
CA LEU A 216 -1.99 -7.44 -12.65
C LEU A 216 -2.85 -8.48 -11.93
N PRO A 217 -2.38 -9.72 -11.64
CA PRO A 217 -3.15 -10.69 -10.86
C PRO A 217 -3.45 -10.21 -9.46
N VAL A 218 -2.51 -9.53 -8.80
CA VAL A 218 -2.74 -8.96 -7.46
C VAL A 218 -3.86 -7.93 -7.51
N ALA A 219 -3.87 -7.05 -8.52
CA ALA A 219 -4.92 -6.06 -8.72
C ALA A 219 -6.29 -6.71 -9.01
N LEU A 220 -6.32 -7.77 -9.84
CA LEU A 220 -7.54 -8.54 -10.15
C LEU A 220 -8.10 -9.26 -8.92
N ILE A 221 -7.24 -9.88 -8.12
CA ILE A 221 -7.60 -10.47 -6.82
C ILE A 221 -8.16 -9.39 -5.89
N GLY A 222 -7.59 -8.19 -5.93
CA GLY A 222 -8.10 -7.01 -5.23
C GLY A 222 -9.57 -6.71 -5.53
N PHE A 223 -10.02 -6.79 -6.77
CA PHE A 223 -11.44 -6.56 -7.09
C PHE A 223 -12.40 -7.55 -6.42
N LEU A 224 -11.96 -8.79 -6.20
CA LEU A 224 -12.77 -9.84 -5.58
C LEU A 224 -12.72 -9.78 -4.05
N ILE A 225 -11.54 -9.57 -3.50
CA ILE A 225 -11.26 -9.71 -2.07
C ILE A 225 -11.47 -8.40 -1.31
N PHE A 226 -11.32 -7.25 -1.96
CA PHE A 226 -11.25 -5.98 -1.25
C PHE A 226 -12.62 -5.49 -0.73
N PRO A 227 -12.79 -5.34 0.60
CA PRO A 227 -14.07 -4.94 1.18
C PRO A 227 -14.38 -3.44 1.10
N GLY A 228 -13.37 -2.60 0.81
CA GLY A 228 -13.50 -1.14 0.91
C GLY A 228 -13.70 -0.71 2.37
N ILE A 229 -14.60 0.25 2.62
CA ILE A 229 -14.95 0.75 3.97
C ILE A 229 -16.12 -0.07 4.54
N PRO A 230 -16.33 -0.17 5.87
CA PRO A 230 -17.50 -0.86 6.45
C PRO A 230 -18.88 -0.38 5.94
N ASP A 231 -18.95 0.81 5.34
CA ASP A 231 -20.15 1.39 4.72
C ASP A 231 -20.23 1.17 3.19
N SER A 232 -19.26 0.47 2.60
CA SER A 232 -19.16 0.11 1.19
C SER A 232 -20.02 -1.11 0.83
N PRO A 233 -20.43 -1.28 -0.45
CA PRO A 233 -21.14 -2.48 -0.91
C PRO A 233 -20.43 -3.79 -0.55
N ARG A 234 -21.22 -4.72 -0.03
CA ARG A 234 -20.78 -5.98 0.58
C ARG A 234 -19.96 -6.84 -0.40
N PRO A 235 -18.80 -7.37 0.00
CA PRO A 235 -18.13 -8.47 -0.69
C PRO A 235 -18.92 -9.76 -0.56
N PHE A 236 -18.66 -10.70 -1.48
CA PHE A 236 -19.32 -12.00 -1.51
C PHE A 236 -19.07 -12.85 -0.24
N TYR A 237 -17.96 -12.64 0.48
CA TYR A 237 -17.55 -13.45 1.63
C TYR A 237 -17.96 -12.88 3.01
N LEU A 238 -18.51 -11.66 3.08
CA LEU A 238 -18.94 -11.02 4.33
C LEU A 238 -20.46 -11.12 4.50
N THR A 239 -20.89 -11.78 5.57
CA THR A 239 -22.31 -11.93 5.91
C THR A 239 -22.88 -10.60 6.44
N ALA A 240 -24.19 -10.39 6.34
CA ALA A 240 -24.84 -9.21 6.95
C ALA A 240 -24.57 -9.11 8.46
N ASN A 241 -24.50 -10.26 9.15
CA ASN A 241 -24.19 -10.35 10.58
C ASN A 241 -22.73 -9.95 10.88
N ASP A 242 -21.78 -10.33 10.02
CA ASP A 242 -20.36 -9.98 10.13
C ASP A 242 -20.16 -8.45 10.05
N ILE A 243 -20.89 -7.79 9.15
CA ILE A 243 -20.85 -6.34 8.97
C ILE A 243 -21.52 -5.61 10.13
N ALA A 244 -22.65 -6.14 10.64
CA ALA A 244 -23.31 -5.58 11.82
C ALA A 244 -22.37 -5.63 13.04
N LEU A 245 -21.69 -6.76 13.24
CA LEU A 245 -20.68 -6.94 14.28
C LEU A 245 -19.50 -5.97 14.08
N ALA A 246 -18.98 -5.83 12.86
CA ALA A 246 -17.91 -4.86 12.56
C ALA A 246 -18.32 -3.42 12.88
N LYS A 247 -19.54 -3.01 12.50
CA LYS A 247 -20.06 -1.65 12.79
C LYS A 247 -20.25 -1.42 14.27
N GLU A 248 -20.69 -2.43 15.01
CA GLU A 248 -20.82 -2.36 16.46
C GLU A 248 -19.44 -2.20 17.13
N ARG A 249 -18.42 -2.94 16.69
CA ARG A 249 -17.04 -2.81 17.19
C ARG A 249 -16.47 -1.41 16.95
N VAL A 250 -16.66 -0.87 15.75
CA VAL A 250 -16.23 0.51 15.41
C VAL A 250 -16.95 1.54 16.31
N ARG A 251 -18.25 1.33 16.59
CA ARG A 251 -19.02 2.18 17.52
C ARG A 251 -18.48 2.09 18.95
N LEU A 252 -18.18 0.89 19.43
CA LEU A 252 -17.64 0.64 20.77
C LEU A 252 -16.23 1.23 20.93
N ALA A 253 -15.41 1.15 19.89
CA ALA A 253 -14.06 1.72 19.86
C ALA A 253 -14.04 3.25 19.68
N LYS A 254 -15.20 3.92 19.56
CA LYS A 254 -15.34 5.38 19.35
C LYS A 254 -14.50 5.91 18.18
N ILE A 255 -14.25 5.08 17.16
CA ILE A 255 -13.49 5.49 15.99
C ILE A 255 -14.34 6.53 15.25
N ARG A 256 -13.83 7.78 15.18
CA ARG A 256 -14.53 8.86 14.48
C ARG A 256 -14.67 8.47 13.03
N ARG A 257 -15.92 8.41 12.55
CA ARG A 257 -16.17 8.27 11.11
C ARG A 257 -15.53 9.44 10.38
N PRO A 258 -14.99 9.22 9.17
CA PRO A 258 -14.45 10.29 8.35
C PRO A 258 -15.56 11.33 8.10
N THR A 259 -15.45 12.49 8.74
CA THR A 259 -16.28 13.65 8.39
C THR A 259 -15.95 14.05 6.96
N LYS A 260 -16.91 14.61 6.21
CA LYS A 260 -16.66 15.18 4.88
C LYS A 260 -15.44 16.12 4.97
N LEU A 261 -14.35 15.72 4.34
CA LEU A 261 -13.14 16.52 4.24
C LEU A 261 -13.43 17.64 3.24
N GLY A 262 -13.76 18.83 3.76
CA GLY A 262 -13.79 20.07 2.99
C GLY A 262 -12.38 20.63 2.81
N LEU A 263 -12.18 21.48 1.80
CA LEU A 263 -10.94 22.24 1.61
C LEU A 263 -10.58 23.08 2.86
N ASP A 264 -11.58 23.46 3.65
CA ASP A 264 -11.39 24.06 4.98
C ASP A 264 -10.54 23.23 5.94
N VAL A 265 -10.66 21.89 5.90
CA VAL A 265 -9.84 21.01 6.74
C VAL A 265 -8.39 21.00 6.28
N PHE A 266 -8.16 21.12 4.97
CA PHE A 266 -6.82 21.25 4.39
C PHE A 266 -6.16 22.58 4.82
N THR A 267 -6.86 23.70 4.65
CA THR A 267 -6.36 25.03 5.07
C THR A 267 -6.14 25.09 6.59
N ARG A 268 -7.02 24.47 7.39
CA ARG A 268 -6.86 24.39 8.85
C ARG A 268 -5.69 23.51 9.27
N SER A 269 -5.36 22.48 8.49
CA SER A 269 -4.22 21.61 8.77
C SER A 269 -2.90 22.32 8.49
N LEU A 270 -2.78 23.00 7.34
CA LEU A 270 -1.58 23.79 7.00
C LEU A 270 -1.29 24.93 7.99
N LYS A 271 -2.31 25.48 8.65
CA LYS A 271 -2.14 26.49 9.72
C LYS A 271 -1.67 25.92 11.06
N ARG A 272 -1.58 24.59 11.23
CA ARG A 272 -1.10 23.99 12.49
C ARG A 272 0.42 23.94 12.52
N TRP A 273 1.00 24.63 13.50
CA TRP A 273 2.45 24.65 13.74
C TRP A 273 3.08 23.26 13.90
N HIS A 274 2.35 22.29 14.47
CA HIS A 274 2.82 20.91 14.64
C HIS A 274 3.23 20.25 13.31
N ILE A 275 2.57 20.58 12.20
CA ILE A 275 2.91 20.02 10.88
C ILE A 275 4.27 20.55 10.44
N TRP A 276 4.51 21.84 10.60
CA TRP A 276 5.78 22.47 10.23
C TRP A 276 6.94 21.97 11.07
N VAL A 277 6.74 21.81 12.38
CA VAL A 277 7.76 21.21 13.28
C VAL A 277 8.09 19.78 12.86
N PHE A 278 7.07 18.98 12.52
CA PHE A 278 7.29 17.62 12.06
C PHE A 278 8.03 17.56 10.72
N ILE A 279 7.71 18.45 9.78
CA ILE A 279 8.43 18.58 8.50
C ILE A 279 9.88 18.96 8.75
N THR A 280 10.16 19.94 9.62
CA THR A 280 11.54 20.37 9.92
C THR A 280 12.37 19.31 10.65
N CYS A 281 11.74 18.39 11.39
CA CYS A 281 12.46 17.26 12.00
C CYS A 281 12.76 16.12 11.02
N TYR A 282 12.06 16.08 9.88
CA TYR A 282 12.21 15.06 8.84
C TYR A 282 13.02 15.54 7.63
N ALA A 283 13.21 16.86 7.47
CA ALA A 283 14.07 17.50 6.49
C ALA A 283 15.52 17.53 6.97
#